data_AF-A0A927LIN6-F1
#
_entry.id   AF-A0A927LIN6-F1
#
_cell.length_a   1.000
_cell.length_b   1.000
_cell.length_c   1.000
_cell.angle_alpha   90.00
_cell.angle_beta   90.00
_cell.angle_gamma   90.00
#
_symmetry.space_group_name_H-M   'P 1'
#
loop_
_entity.id
_entity.type
_entity.pdbx_description
1 polymer ?
#
loop_
_entity_poly.entity_id
_entity_poly.type
_entity_poly.pdbx_seq_one_letter_code
_entity_poly.pdbx_strand_id
1 'polypeptide(L)'
;MNLSISLPYHFIIPTIISVFVLIAVLYQRKRLFTSIDQKWLWTSLTVFLIVYILIIGGAWYTTINSQLALEKFDLNQDGFFTANEITVAQKEALEKVTRDTGRSFSFLTGLFVAGVVGCIVFVFGKFIVFIKTKK
;
A
#
# COMPACT_ATOMS: atom_id res chain seq x y z
N MET A 1 26.32 11.92 -7.78
CA MET A 1 25.01 12.15 -7.10
C MET A 1 24.64 10.82 -6.45
N ASN A 2 24.37 10.80 -5.15
CA ASN A 2 24.28 9.55 -4.38
C ASN A 2 23.01 8.77 -4.75
N LEU A 3 23.12 7.49 -5.13
CA LEU A 3 21.98 6.56 -5.25
C LEU A 3 21.60 6.07 -3.86
N SER A 4 21.36 6.98 -2.91
CA SER A 4 21.00 6.58 -1.55
C SER A 4 19.65 5.89 -1.59
N ILE A 5 19.66 4.57 -1.40
CA ILE A 5 18.48 3.74 -1.23
C ILE A 5 17.82 4.15 0.09
N SER A 6 17.07 5.26 0.06
CA SER A 6 16.14 5.59 1.14
C SER A 6 14.93 4.70 0.94
N LEU A 7 15.07 3.39 1.22
CA LEU A 7 13.94 2.50 1.36
C LEU A 7 13.18 3.02 2.58
N PRO A 8 11.99 3.64 2.41
CA PRO A 8 11.49 4.44 3.49
C PRO A 8 10.91 3.51 4.55
N TYR A 9 11.63 3.34 5.66
CA TYR A 9 11.27 2.43 6.77
C TYR A 9 9.84 2.63 7.28
N HIS A 10 9.27 3.81 7.05
CA HIS A 10 7.88 4.15 7.34
C HIS A 10 6.84 3.32 6.57
N PHE A 11 7.21 2.58 5.52
CA PHE A 11 6.30 1.64 4.84
C PHE A 11 6.30 0.23 5.42
N ILE A 12 7.41 -0.20 6.03
CA ILE A 12 7.61 -1.59 6.42
C ILE A 12 6.71 -1.96 7.60
N ILE A 13 6.77 -1.14 8.66
CA ILE A 13 6.03 -1.35 9.91
C ILE A 13 4.52 -1.48 9.66
N PRO A 14 3.84 -0.52 8.98
CA PRO A 14 2.40 -0.62 8.78
C PRO A 14 1.97 -1.73 7.84
N THR A 15 2.80 -2.10 6.86
CA THR A 15 2.54 -3.25 6.00
C THR A 15 2.57 -4.54 6.80
N ILE A 16 3.61 -4.74 7.61
CA ILE A 16 3.74 -5.90 8.50
C ILE A 16 2.54 -5.99 9.44
N ILE A 17 2.19 -4.89 10.11
CA ILE A 17 1.02 -4.85 11.01
C ILE A 17 -0.26 -5.24 10.26
N SER A 18 -0.50 -4.68 9.08
CA SER A 18 -1.72 -4.99 8.30
C SER A 18 -1.80 -6.46 7.88
N VAL A 19 -0.67 -7.07 7.51
CA VAL A 19 -0.60 -8.50 7.16
C VAL A 19 -0.85 -9.38 8.39
N PHE A 20 -0.24 -9.06 9.53
CA PHE A 20 -0.46 -9.80 10.78
C PHE A 20 -1.93 -9.73 11.23
N VAL A 21 -2.53 -8.55 11.18
CA VAL A 21 -3.95 -8.37 11.52
C VAL A 21 -4.82 -9.17 10.55
N LEU A 22 -4.53 -9.14 9.24
CA LEU A 22 -5.28 -9.91 8.24
C LEU A 22 -5.20 -11.42 8.51
N ILE A 23 -3.99 -11.94 8.79
CA ILE A 23 -3.80 -13.35 9.15
C ILE A 23 -4.58 -13.71 10.42
N ALA A 24 -4.53 -12.86 11.45
CA ALA A 24 -5.27 -13.07 12.69
C ALA A 24 -6.79 -13.11 12.47
N VAL A 25 -7.32 -12.21 11.62
CA VAL A 25 -8.75 -12.19 11.25
C VAL A 25 -9.14 -13.45 10.49
N LEU A 26 -8.32 -13.90 9.53
CA LEU A 26 -8.57 -15.12 8.76
C LEU A 26 -8.50 -16.37 9.64
N TYR A 27 -7.54 -16.44 10.55
CA TYR A 27 -7.39 -17.54 11.50
C TYR A 27 -8.60 -17.64 12.45
N GLN A 28 -9.06 -16.51 12.97
CA GLN A 28 -10.18 -16.46 13.90
C GLN A 28 -11.55 -16.37 13.21
N ARG A 29 -11.61 -16.51 11.88
CA ARG A 29 -12.83 -16.32 11.07
C ARG A 29 -14.03 -17.10 11.60
N LYS A 30 -13.84 -18.35 12.05
CA LYS A 30 -14.94 -19.17 12.59
C LYS A 30 -15.55 -18.61 13.87
N ARG A 31 -14.76 -17.92 14.70
CA ARG A 31 -15.19 -17.31 15.97
C ARG A 31 -15.73 -15.88 15.77
N LEU A 32 -15.11 -15.13 14.87
CA LEU A 32 -15.43 -13.71 14.63
C LEU A 32 -16.71 -13.53 13.80
N PHE A 33 -17.01 -14.46 12.89
CA PHE A 33 -18.16 -14.38 11.99
C PHE A 33 -19.40 -15.09 12.56
N THR A 34 -19.61 -15.02 13.88
CA THR A 34 -20.69 -15.77 14.56
C THR A 34 -22.06 -15.12 14.34
N SER A 35 -22.20 -13.81 14.60
CA SER A 35 -23.49 -13.10 14.42
C SER A 35 -23.57 -12.39 13.07
N ILE A 36 -24.79 -12.20 12.56
CA ILE A 36 -25.02 -11.54 11.26
C ILE A 36 -24.46 -10.11 11.23
N ASP A 37 -24.51 -9.42 12.37
CA ASP A 37 -23.96 -8.07 12.53
C ASP A 37 -22.43 -8.06 12.60
N GLN A 38 -21.82 -9.01 13.31
CA GLN A 38 -20.37 -9.13 13.38
C GLN A 38 -19.78 -9.54 12.02
N LYS A 39 -20.48 -10.38 11.24
CA LYS A 39 -20.05 -10.78 9.89
C LYS A 39 -19.75 -9.60 8.98
N TRP A 40 -20.59 -8.56 9.00
CA TRP A 40 -20.39 -7.39 8.14
C TRP A 40 -19.25 -6.51 8.63
N LEU A 41 -19.07 -6.37 9.96
CA LEU A 41 -17.93 -5.66 10.55
C LEU A 41 -16.60 -6.32 10.18
N TRP A 42 -16.51 -7.64 10.31
CA TRP A 42 -15.28 -8.36 9.96
C TRP A 42 -15.05 -8.44 8.46
N THR A 43 -16.11 -8.48 7.65
CA THR A 43 -16.01 -8.35 6.18
C THR A 43 -15.47 -6.98 5.79
N SER A 44 -16.00 -5.89 6.35
CA SER A 44 -15.50 -4.54 6.05
C SER A 44 -14.05 -4.34 6.48
N LEU A 45 -13.66 -4.90 7.63
CA LEU A 45 -12.27 -4.87 8.09
C LEU A 45 -11.34 -5.66 7.16
N THR A 46 -11.80 -6.81 6.67
CA THR A 46 -11.03 -7.63 5.71
C THR A 46 -10.84 -6.88 4.39
N VAL A 47 -11.89 -6.27 3.85
CA VAL A 47 -11.81 -5.48 2.61
C VAL A 47 -10.88 -4.28 2.79
N PHE A 48 -11.01 -3.56 3.92
CA PHE A 48 -10.12 -2.47 4.29
C PHE A 48 -8.65 -2.90 4.24
N LEU A 49 -8.30 -4.01 4.92
CA LEU A 49 -6.92 -4.50 4.97
C LEU A 49 -6.40 -4.92 3.59
N ILE A 50 -7.22 -5.60 2.77
CA ILE A 50 -6.82 -6.01 1.42
C ILE A 50 -6.55 -4.80 0.54
N VAL A 51 -7.46 -3.83 0.50
CA VAL A 51 -7.30 -2.60 -0.32
C VAL A 51 -6.06 -1.83 0.14
N TYR A 52 -5.87 -1.71 1.45
CA TYR A 52 -4.72 -1.05 2.02
C TYR A 52 -3.38 -1.71 1.63
N ILE A 53 -3.29 -3.03 1.71
CA ILE A 53 -2.12 -3.81 1.28
C ILE A 53 -1.86 -3.63 -0.23
N LEU A 54 -2.91 -3.62 -1.06
CA LEU A 54 -2.76 -3.40 -2.50
C LEU A 54 -2.18 -2.02 -2.83
N ILE A 55 -2.62 -0.98 -2.12
CA ILE A 55 -2.12 0.39 -2.32
C ILE A 55 -0.63 0.48 -1.94
N ILE A 56 -0.26 -0.02 -0.77
CA ILE A 56 1.15 0.01 -0.32
C ILE A 56 2.02 -0.89 -1.20
N GLY A 57 1.53 -2.08 -1.56
CA GLY A 57 2.21 -3.00 -2.46
C GLY A 57 2.45 -2.38 -3.84
N GLY A 58 1.48 -1.64 -4.38
CA GLY A 58 1.64 -0.87 -5.61
C GLY A 58 2.70 0.24 -5.50
N ALA A 59 2.74 0.95 -4.38
CA ALA A 59 3.78 1.96 -4.10
C ALA A 59 5.17 1.32 -3.98
N TRP A 60 5.27 0.12 -3.41
CA TRP A 60 6.51 -0.67 -3.38
C TRP A 60 6.97 -1.10 -4.76
N TYR A 61 6.07 -1.67 -5.56
CA TYR A 61 6.38 -2.11 -6.91
C TYR A 61 6.88 -0.96 -7.79
N THR A 62 6.22 0.19 -7.73
CA THR A 62 6.62 1.39 -8.48
C THR A 62 7.94 1.98 -7.97
N THR A 63 8.24 1.88 -6.67
CA THR A 63 9.56 2.24 -6.10
C THR A 63 10.66 1.39 -6.73
N ILE A 64 10.51 0.07 -6.66
CA ILE A 64 11.52 -0.88 -7.18
C ILE A 64 11.70 -0.69 -8.69
N ASN A 65 10.61 -0.62 -9.44
CA ASN A 65 10.69 -0.45 -10.89
C ASN A 65 11.37 0.86 -11.31
N SER A 66 11.11 1.95 -10.58
CA SER A 66 11.75 3.23 -10.87
C SER A 66 13.22 3.27 -10.45
N GLN A 67 13.59 2.57 -9.38
CA GLN A 67 14.98 2.38 -8.97
C GLN A 67 15.77 1.55 -9.98
N LEU A 68 15.22 0.41 -10.41
CA LEU A 68 15.80 -0.43 -11.46
C LEU A 68 15.98 0.36 -12.77
N ALA A 69 15.10 1.31 -13.07
CA ALA A 69 15.25 2.18 -14.23
C ALA A 69 16.42 3.18 -14.10
N LEU A 70 16.73 3.63 -12.88
CA LEU A 70 17.88 4.50 -12.57
C LEU A 70 19.20 3.73 -12.53
N GLU A 71 19.19 2.51 -11.99
CA GLU A 71 20.37 1.63 -11.95
C GLU A 71 20.91 1.30 -13.35
N LYS A 72 20.08 1.34 -14.39
CA LYS A 72 20.54 1.17 -15.78
C LYS A 72 21.56 2.22 -16.24
N PHE A 73 21.62 3.36 -15.57
CA PHE A 73 22.57 4.43 -15.88
C PHE A 73 23.84 4.37 -15.01
N ASP A 74 23.86 3.51 -13.99
CA ASP A 74 25.03 3.22 -13.15
C ASP A 74 25.83 2.10 -13.82
N LEU A 75 26.77 2.47 -14.70
CA LEU A 75 27.49 1.53 -15.56
C LEU A 75 28.59 0.80 -14.80
N ASN A 76 29.17 1.45 -13.79
CA ASN A 76 30.22 0.90 -12.93
C ASN A 76 29.68 0.23 -11.65
N GLN A 77 28.37 0.35 -11.38
CA GLN A 77 27.67 -0.24 -10.22
C GLN A 77 28.25 0.20 -8.88
N ASP A 78 28.82 1.40 -8.81
CA ASP A 78 29.40 1.93 -7.58
C ASP A 78 28.37 2.70 -6.72
N GLY A 79 27.14 2.83 -7.20
CA GLY A 79 26.06 3.57 -6.53
C GLY A 79 26.17 5.09 -6.68
N PHE A 80 27.08 5.59 -7.53
CA PHE A 80 27.28 6.99 -7.81
C PHE A 80 27.32 7.27 -9.31
N PHE A 81 26.47 8.19 -9.76
CA PHE A 81 26.59 8.69 -11.13
C PHE A 81 27.84 9.58 -11.27
N THR A 82 28.76 9.15 -12.14
CA THR A 82 29.92 9.90 -12.63
C THR A 82 29.53 10.83 -13.80
N ALA A 83 30.39 11.78 -14.15
CA ALA A 83 30.07 12.80 -15.17
C ALA A 83 29.68 12.22 -16.54
N ASN A 84 30.24 11.05 -16.85
CA ASN A 84 30.04 10.25 -18.06
C ASN A 84 28.72 9.43 -18.02
N GLU A 85 28.07 9.30 -16.87
CA GLU A 85 26.80 8.60 -16.67
C GLU A 85 25.61 9.56 -16.55
N ILE A 86 25.89 10.86 -16.34
CA ILE A 86 24.88 11.91 -16.25
C ILE A 86 24.40 12.29 -17.65
N THR A 87 23.33 11.63 -18.09
CA THR A 87 22.63 11.92 -19.34
C THR A 87 21.32 12.69 -19.09
N VAL A 88 20.73 13.27 -20.14
CA VAL A 88 19.39 13.90 -20.04
C VAL A 88 18.34 12.88 -19.59
N ALA A 89 18.38 11.67 -20.16
CA ALA A 89 17.49 10.57 -19.79
C ALA A 89 17.67 10.12 -18.32
N GLN A 90 18.90 10.12 -17.81
CA GLN A 90 19.19 9.83 -16.40
C GLN A 90 18.58 10.89 -15.48
N LYS A 91 18.68 12.17 -15.84
CA LYS A 91 18.08 13.27 -15.06
C LYS A 91 16.55 13.19 -15.04
N GLU A 92 15.92 12.85 -16.17
CA GLU A 92 14.46 12.65 -16.23
C GLU A 92 14.02 11.46 -15.36
N ALA A 93 14.75 10.35 -15.40
CA ALA A 93 14.48 9.20 -14.55
C ALA A 93 14.63 9.54 -13.05
N LEU A 94 15.62 10.36 -12.71
CA LEU A 94 15.85 10.84 -11.35
C LEU A 94 14.77 11.80 -10.87
N GLU A 95 14.33 12.71 -11.72
CA GLU A 95 13.21 13.62 -11.42
C GLU A 95 11.94 12.81 -11.15
N LYS A 96 11.67 11.78 -11.94
CA LYS A 96 10.53 10.88 -11.73
C LYS A 96 10.57 10.18 -10.37
N VAL A 97 11.75 9.80 -9.89
CA VAL A 97 11.92 9.17 -8.57
C VAL A 97 11.85 10.16 -7.41
N THR A 98 12.29 11.40 -7.60
CA THR A 98 12.32 12.41 -6.53
C THR A 98 11.02 13.19 -6.41
N ARG A 99 10.28 13.37 -7.50
CA ARG A 99 9.04 14.16 -7.55
C ARG A 99 7.77 13.39 -7.19
N ASP A 100 7.88 12.09 -6.93
CA ASP A 100 6.73 11.23 -6.63
C ASP A 100 6.31 11.32 -5.15
N THR A 101 5.67 12.43 -4.80
CA THR A 101 5.12 12.69 -3.47
C THR A 101 4.02 11.71 -3.10
N GLY A 102 3.26 11.22 -4.09
CA GLY A 102 2.20 10.23 -3.88
C GLY A 102 2.73 8.93 -3.30
N ARG A 103 3.90 8.50 -3.77
CA ARG A 103 4.60 7.31 -3.24
C ARG A 103 5.06 7.50 -1.80
N SER A 104 5.65 8.65 -1.45
CA SER A 104 6.10 8.96 -0.09
C SER A 104 4.96 9.00 0.94
N PHE A 105 3.77 9.49 0.56
CA PHE A 105 2.60 9.55 1.44
C PHE A 105 1.60 8.40 1.24
N SER A 106 1.94 7.41 0.41
CA SER A 106 1.05 6.30 0.04
C SER A 106 0.53 5.51 1.24
N PHE A 107 1.30 5.44 2.33
CA PHE A 107 0.87 4.87 3.60
C PHE A 107 -0.35 5.61 4.17
N LEU A 108 -0.27 6.95 4.27
CA LEU A 108 -1.32 7.76 4.88
C LEU A 108 -2.52 7.92 3.95
N THR A 109 -2.28 8.19 2.67
CA THR A 109 -3.35 8.30 1.67
C THR A 109 -4.03 6.96 1.44
N GLY A 110 -3.26 5.86 1.40
CA GLY A 110 -3.79 4.50 1.31
C GLY A 110 -4.64 4.13 2.52
N LEU A 111 -4.23 4.54 3.73
CA LEU A 111 -5.03 4.33 4.95
C LEU A 111 -6.39 5.02 4.84
N PHE A 112 -6.39 6.28 4.39
CA PHE A 112 -7.62 7.05 4.22
C PHE A 112 -8.54 6.44 3.16
N VAL A 113 -8.01 6.12 1.97
CA VAL A 113 -8.77 5.51 0.87
C VAL A 113 -9.33 4.15 1.26
N ALA A 114 -8.51 3.28 1.84
CA ALA A 114 -8.96 1.99 2.33
C ALA A 114 -10.05 2.16 3.40
N GLY A 115 -9.90 3.16 4.29
CA GLY A 115 -10.88 3.53 5.31
C GLY A 115 -12.24 3.86 4.72
N VAL A 116 -12.26 4.74 3.71
CA VAL A 116 -13.50 5.09 2.98
C VAL A 116 -14.14 3.86 2.36
N VAL A 117 -13.37 3.01 1.67
CA VAL A 117 -13.88 1.78 1.05
C VAL A 117 -14.45 0.82 2.11
N GLY A 118 -13.75 0.63 3.22
CA GLY A 118 -14.21 -0.19 4.34
C GLY A 118 -15.51 0.33 4.95
N CYS A 119 -15.61 1.65 5.16
CA CYS A 119 -16.84 2.31 5.64
C CYS A 119 -18.02 2.09 4.70
N ILE A 120 -17.82 2.22 3.39
CA ILE A 120 -18.86 1.96 2.38
C ILE A 120 -19.36 0.52 2.52
N VAL A 121 -18.45 -0.46 2.53
CA VAL A 121 -18.82 -1.89 2.67
C VAL A 121 -19.58 -2.15 3.98
N PHE A 122 -19.17 -1.51 5.08
CA PHE A 122 -19.84 -1.65 6.37
C PHE A 122 -21.27 -1.09 6.34
N VAL A 123 -21.46 0.13 5.83
CA VAL A 123 -22.76 0.79 5.74
C VAL A 123 -23.72 -0.01 4.85
N PHE A 124 -23.24 -0.46 3.68
CA PHE A 124 -24.04 -1.31 2.79
C PHE A 124 -24.43 -2.64 3.46
N GLY A 125 -23.49 -3.29 4.14
CA GLY A 125 -23.75 -4.51 4.90
C GLY A 125 -24.83 -4.32 5.96
N LYS A 126 -24.75 -3.24 6.74
CA LYS A 126 -25.76 -2.89 7.75
C LYS A 126 -27.11 -2.54 7.15
N PHE A 127 -27.13 -1.84 6.03
CA PHE A 127 -28.37 -1.52 5.32
C PHE A 127 -29.11 -2.78 4.84
N ILE A 128 -28.38 -3.78 4.32
CA ILE A 128 -28.93 -5.07 3.92
C ILE A 128 -29.53 -5.81 5.12
N VAL A 129 -28.83 -5.83 6.26
CA VAL A 129 -29.33 -6.46 7.49
C VAL A 129 -30.61 -5.77 7.96
N PHE A 130 -30.65 -4.44 7.97
CA PHE A 130 -31.82 -3.66 8.37
C PHE A 130 -33.05 -3.93 7.50
N ILE A 131 -32.87 -4.04 6.18
CA ILE A 131 -33.97 -4.42 5.28
C ILE A 131 -34.47 -5.83 5.60
N LYS A 132 -33.55 -6.77 5.89
CA LYS A 132 -33.89 -8.17 6.16
C LYS A 132 -34.57 -8.37 7.52
N THR A 133 -34.29 -7.53 8.52
CA THR A 133 -34.92 -7.62 9.84
C THR A 133 -36.28 -6.92 9.92
N LYS A 134 -36.58 -6.00 9.00
CA LYS A 134 -37.90 -5.35 8.88
C LYS A 134 -38.92 -6.12 8.03
N LYS A 135 -38.47 -7.12 7.27
CA LYS A 135 -39.30 -8.00 6.45
C LYS A 135 -39.67 -9.25 7.23
#